data_AF-A0A7X9ANX1-F1
#
_entry.id   AF-A0A7X9ANX1-F1
#
_cell.length_a   1.000
_cell.length_b   1.000
_cell.length_c   1.000
_cell.angle_alpha   90.00
_cell.angle_beta   90.00
_cell.angle_gamma   90.00
#
_symmetry.space_group_name_H-M   'P 1'
#
loop_
_entity.id
_entity.type
_entity.pdbx_description
1 polymer ?
#
loop_
_entity_poly.entity_id
_entity_poly.type
_entity_poly.pdbx_seq_one_letter_code
_entity_poly.pdbx_strand_id
1 'polypeptide(L)'
;MRIRRENQAITIIVFVVILLAVGLLHLILPEKDVSVEEKRHLRRFPELNFQDAKTGEQSVKIEGWFSDQFPFRSTLIEVGKGWRKIAFPNLNKDGMQIIPIDHDLTGEDDPDETDQPEPLVTDPTDPLPSQTDGPIETEPPIIPTIEEGEVKSTKIGVIIIKDRAMERYYGNEKNLKAYGERLNKLAASLPSGTQLYSMVVPTAVELFAPDKYHSGYSSQKDCIEIINDTLKPDIKRVNAYDKLLQNRDKYIYFRTDHHWTGLGAYYAYVAHCESAGWTPVRLDQMEHYTLEGTYLGSLYRATKEDVLKNNPDTTEGWKPLVDSYKATAWDKGDMASSYQTRLNDERIVGDYSYLNYSGGDRALLKIVTSHASGRKILVVKDSFGNAFVPYLANHYDEIYVVDPRYYKRSLKTLVSENDIGEVMILNYMFGTSNSTWLKRFDAIAE
;
A
#
# COMPACT_ATOMS: atom_id res chain seq x y z
N MET A 1 -46.64 23.86 -8.60
CA MET A 1 -45.73 23.51 -9.73
C MET A 1 -45.19 24.72 -10.49
N ARG A 2 -46.00 25.75 -10.76
CA ARG A 2 -45.59 26.97 -11.50
C ARG A 2 -44.44 27.76 -10.81
N ILE A 3 -44.55 28.02 -9.51
CA ILE A 3 -43.52 28.70 -8.70
C ILE A 3 -42.19 27.95 -8.69
N ARG A 4 -42.21 26.60 -8.69
CA ARG A 4 -40.99 25.78 -8.71
C ARG A 4 -40.27 25.86 -10.08
N ARG A 5 -41.02 25.95 -11.17
CA ARG A 5 -40.47 26.15 -12.52
C ARG A 5 -39.93 27.56 -12.72
N GLU A 6 -40.60 28.58 -12.19
CA GLU A 6 -40.15 29.97 -12.22
C GLU A 6 -38.85 30.15 -11.41
N ASN A 7 -38.75 29.55 -10.22
CA ASN A 7 -37.52 29.58 -9.42
C ASN A 7 -36.35 28.82 -10.07
N GLN A 8 -36.63 27.70 -10.76
CA GLN A 8 -35.61 26.97 -11.53
C GLN A 8 -35.12 27.79 -12.72
N ALA A 9 -36.01 28.44 -13.45
CA ALA A 9 -35.65 29.31 -14.56
C ALA A 9 -34.78 30.49 -14.10
N ILE A 10 -35.14 31.14 -12.99
CA ILE A 10 -34.34 32.23 -12.40
C ILE A 10 -32.95 31.72 -12.00
N THR A 11 -32.87 30.55 -11.36
CA THR A 11 -31.58 29.96 -10.96
C THR A 11 -30.69 29.67 -12.17
N ILE A 12 -31.26 29.09 -13.23
CA ILE A 12 -30.53 28.80 -14.47
C ILE A 12 -30.05 30.10 -15.13
N ILE A 13 -30.92 31.12 -15.22
CA ILE A 13 -30.56 32.42 -15.81
C ILE A 13 -29.42 33.07 -15.03
N VAL A 14 -29.51 33.10 -13.69
CA VAL A 14 -28.45 33.66 -12.83
C VAL A 14 -27.13 32.90 -13.03
N PHE A 15 -27.17 31.57 -13.06
CA PHE A 15 -25.99 30.74 -13.29
C PHE A 15 -25.33 31.04 -14.65
N VAL A 16 -26.13 31.11 -15.73
CA VAL A 16 -25.64 31.41 -17.08
C VAL A 16 -25.06 32.83 -17.16
N VAL A 17 -25.71 33.81 -16.55
CA VAL A 17 -25.21 35.20 -16.51
C VAL A 17 -23.86 35.27 -15.81
N ILE A 18 -23.66 34.53 -14.71
CA ILE A 18 -22.37 34.46 -14.02
C ILE A 18 -21.30 33.83 -14.91
N LEU A 19 -21.60 32.72 -15.60
CA LEU A 19 -20.64 32.09 -16.51
C LEU A 19 -20.21 33.02 -17.65
N LEU A 20 -21.17 33.71 -18.26
CA LEU A 20 -20.89 34.67 -19.34
C LEU A 20 -20.09 35.87 -18.83
N ALA A 21 -20.42 36.39 -17.65
CA ALA A 21 -19.69 37.50 -17.04
C ALA A 21 -18.23 37.11 -16.72
N VAL A 22 -18.00 35.92 -16.17
CA VAL A 22 -16.65 35.42 -15.89
C VAL A 22 -15.87 35.16 -17.19
N GLY A 23 -16.52 34.60 -18.21
CA GLY A 23 -15.92 34.44 -19.54
C GLY A 23 -15.52 35.77 -20.16
N LEU A 24 -16.37 36.79 -20.07
CA LEU A 24 -16.06 38.14 -20.55
C LEU A 24 -14.91 38.79 -19.76
N LEU A 25 -14.88 38.61 -18.44
CA LEU A 25 -13.79 39.09 -17.60
C LEU A 25 -12.46 38.45 -17.94
N HIS A 26 -12.44 37.17 -18.32
CA HIS A 26 -11.22 36.48 -18.76
C HIS A 26 -10.64 37.07 -20.05
N LEU A 27 -11.48 37.61 -20.94
CA LEU A 27 -11.04 38.25 -22.18
C LEU A 27 -10.55 39.69 -21.98
N ILE A 28 -11.07 40.40 -20.97
CA ILE A 28 -10.78 41.82 -20.73
C ILE A 28 -9.61 42.01 -19.76
N LEU A 29 -9.44 41.11 -18.78
CA LEU A 29 -8.39 41.24 -17.78
C LEU A 29 -7.01 40.93 -18.39
N PRO A 30 -5.98 41.74 -18.08
CA PRO A 30 -4.64 41.50 -18.58
C PRO A 30 -4.07 40.22 -17.96
N GLU A 31 -3.32 39.48 -18.78
CA GLU A 31 -2.59 38.29 -18.33
C GLU A 31 -1.55 38.65 -17.27
N LYS A 32 -1.42 37.77 -16.27
CA LYS A 32 -0.46 37.88 -15.17
C LYS A 32 0.78 37.04 -15.46
N ASP A 33 1.95 37.58 -15.13
CA ASP A 33 3.24 36.90 -15.33
C ASP A 33 3.64 35.95 -14.19
N VAL A 34 3.22 36.26 -12.97
CA VAL A 34 3.66 35.55 -11.76
C VAL A 34 2.51 35.33 -10.79
N SER A 35 2.52 34.16 -10.14
CA SER A 35 1.67 33.84 -9.00
C SER A 35 2.49 33.99 -7.72
N VAL A 36 2.23 35.05 -6.94
CA VAL A 36 2.91 35.30 -5.65
C VAL A 36 2.61 34.19 -4.64
N GLU A 37 1.38 33.67 -4.65
CA GLU A 37 0.91 32.61 -3.76
C GLU A 37 1.52 31.24 -4.07
N GLU A 38 1.72 30.93 -5.37
CA GLU A 38 2.28 29.65 -5.81
C GLU A 38 3.78 29.72 -6.14
N LYS A 39 4.41 30.89 -5.95
CA LYS A 39 5.83 31.17 -6.25
C LYS A 39 6.31 30.63 -7.61
N ARG A 40 5.49 30.79 -8.65
CA ARG A 40 5.80 30.31 -10.03
C ARG A 40 5.32 31.30 -11.10
N HIS A 41 5.91 31.18 -12.29
CA HIS A 41 5.42 31.86 -13.50
C HIS A 41 4.11 31.25 -13.99
N LEU A 42 3.21 32.11 -14.46
CA LEU A 42 1.93 31.71 -15.04
C LEU A 42 2.08 31.54 -16.55
N ARG A 43 1.35 30.56 -17.11
CA ARG A 43 1.38 30.28 -18.54
C ARG A 43 0.81 31.45 -19.33
N ARG A 44 1.46 31.78 -20.45
CA ARG A 44 0.99 32.70 -21.49
C ARG A 44 0.23 31.94 -22.57
N PHE A 45 -0.55 32.64 -23.38
CA PHE A 45 -1.28 32.00 -24.47
C PHE A 45 -0.28 31.30 -25.40
N PRO A 46 -0.44 29.99 -25.68
CA PRO A 46 0.55 29.22 -26.42
C PRO A 46 0.53 29.58 -27.91
N GLU A 47 1.69 29.46 -28.57
CA GLU A 47 1.73 29.50 -30.03
C GLU A 47 0.93 28.33 -30.60
N LEU A 48 0.09 28.61 -31.60
CA LEU A 48 -0.75 27.60 -32.23
C LEU A 48 0.06 26.91 -33.33
N ASN A 49 0.22 25.59 -33.23
CA ASN A 49 0.87 24.80 -34.28
C ASN A 49 0.09 23.52 -34.62
N PHE A 50 0.22 23.10 -35.87
CA PHE A 50 -0.60 22.01 -36.42
C PHE A 50 -0.21 20.63 -35.89
N GLN A 51 1.04 20.44 -35.45
CA GLN A 51 1.50 19.16 -34.90
C GLN A 51 0.89 18.92 -33.52
N ASP A 52 0.91 19.93 -32.65
CA ASP A 52 0.32 19.88 -31.31
C ASP A 52 -1.20 19.74 -31.36
N ALA A 53 -1.85 20.29 -32.39
CA ALA A 53 -3.29 20.13 -32.60
C ALA A 53 -3.66 18.69 -32.94
N LYS A 54 -2.79 17.97 -33.68
CA LYS A 54 -3.01 16.58 -34.07
C LYS A 54 -2.76 15.60 -32.92
N THR A 55 -1.85 15.93 -31.99
CA THR A 55 -1.52 15.10 -30.82
C THR A 55 -2.39 15.38 -29.59
N GLY A 56 -3.19 16.46 -29.61
CA GLY A 56 -3.99 16.92 -28.46
C GLY A 56 -3.21 17.76 -27.45
N GLU A 57 -1.90 17.94 -27.66
CA GLU A 57 -1.02 18.75 -26.81
C GLU A 57 -1.40 20.24 -26.83
N GLN A 58 -1.95 20.73 -27.95
CA GLN A 58 -2.44 22.10 -28.08
C GLN A 58 -3.56 22.40 -27.07
N SER A 59 -4.48 21.45 -26.87
CA SER A 59 -5.59 21.59 -25.93
C SER A 59 -5.08 21.67 -24.49
N VAL A 60 -4.09 20.86 -24.12
CA VAL A 60 -3.46 20.86 -22.79
C VAL A 60 -2.74 22.19 -22.51
N LYS A 61 -2.08 22.76 -23.53
CA LYS A 61 -1.43 24.08 -23.43
C LYS A 61 -2.46 25.20 -23.21
N ILE A 62 -3.55 25.20 -23.99
CA ILE A 62 -4.63 26.18 -23.87
C ILE A 62 -5.37 26.05 -22.53
N GLU A 63 -5.68 24.84 -22.09
CA GLU A 63 -6.35 24.59 -20.80
C GLU A 63 -5.48 25.07 -19.63
N GLY A 64 -4.18 24.79 -19.68
CA GLY A 64 -3.24 25.26 -18.66
C GLY A 64 -3.13 26.79 -18.61
N TRP A 65 -3.14 27.45 -19.77
CA TRP A 65 -3.21 28.92 -19.84
C TRP A 65 -4.53 29.46 -19.27
N PHE A 66 -5.67 28.90 -19.68
CA PHE A 66 -7.00 29.30 -19.21
C PHE A 66 -7.12 29.18 -17.68
N SER A 67 -6.61 28.08 -17.12
CA SER A 67 -6.57 27.85 -15.67
C SER A 67 -5.68 28.86 -14.93
N ASP A 68 -4.54 29.23 -15.51
CA ASP A 68 -3.59 30.17 -14.92
C ASP A 68 -4.08 31.63 -14.96
N GLN A 69 -4.81 32.00 -16.03
CA GLN A 69 -5.32 33.35 -16.27
C GLN A 69 -6.78 33.55 -15.84
N PHE A 70 -7.35 32.59 -15.10
CA PHE A 70 -8.75 32.66 -14.68
C PHE A 70 -9.04 33.89 -13.79
N PRO A 71 -10.13 34.65 -14.02
CA PRO A 71 -10.45 35.85 -13.24
C PRO A 71 -10.54 35.56 -11.75
N PHE A 72 -9.89 36.40 -10.94
CA PHE A 72 -9.90 36.31 -9.47
C PHE A 72 -9.44 34.96 -8.90
N ARG A 73 -8.63 34.19 -9.66
CA ARG A 73 -8.07 32.89 -9.25
C ARG A 73 -7.53 32.88 -7.83
N SER A 74 -6.66 33.83 -7.47
CA SER A 74 -6.07 33.93 -6.13
C SER A 74 -7.14 34.09 -5.04
N THR A 75 -8.14 34.95 -5.26
CA THR A 75 -9.26 35.17 -4.33
C THR A 75 -10.15 33.93 -4.22
N LEU A 76 -10.41 33.23 -5.32
CA LEU A 76 -11.16 31.96 -5.31
C LEU A 76 -10.41 30.86 -4.56
N ILE A 77 -9.09 30.80 -4.73
CA ILE A 77 -8.21 29.89 -3.98
C ILE A 77 -8.25 30.23 -2.48
N GLU A 78 -8.14 31.50 -2.11
CA GLU A 78 -8.21 31.96 -0.70
C GLU A 78 -9.58 31.69 -0.06
N VAL A 79 -10.68 31.99 -0.76
CA VAL A 79 -12.04 31.68 -0.30
C VAL A 79 -12.22 30.17 -0.16
N GLY A 80 -11.69 29.39 -1.11
CA GLY A 80 -11.65 27.93 -1.02
C GLY A 80 -10.85 27.44 0.20
N LYS A 81 -9.67 28.00 0.47
CA LYS A 81 -8.87 27.71 1.67
C LYS A 81 -9.61 28.07 2.96
N GLY A 82 -10.27 29.23 3.00
CA GLY A 82 -11.07 29.69 4.14
C GLY A 82 -12.28 28.79 4.42
N TRP A 83 -13.03 28.42 3.39
CA TRP A 83 -14.14 27.47 3.51
C TRP A 83 -13.66 26.09 3.96
N ARG A 84 -12.54 25.60 3.39
CA ARG A 84 -11.91 24.33 3.81
C ARG A 84 -11.45 24.36 5.28
N LYS A 85 -10.91 25.48 5.77
CA LYS A 85 -10.53 25.65 7.19
C LYS A 85 -11.74 25.61 8.13
N ILE A 86 -12.90 26.10 7.69
CA ILE A 86 -14.14 26.09 8.48
C ILE A 86 -14.82 24.72 8.42
N ALA A 87 -14.87 24.08 7.24
CA ALA A 87 -15.45 22.76 7.06
C ALA A 87 -14.58 21.62 7.63
N PHE A 88 -13.26 21.83 7.70
CA PHE A 88 -12.27 20.87 8.16
C PHE A 88 -11.26 21.57 9.11
N PRO A 89 -11.60 21.75 10.39
CA PRO A 89 -10.84 22.58 11.34
C PRO A 89 -9.42 22.07 11.68
N ASN A 90 -9.02 20.88 11.20
CA ASN A 90 -7.75 20.23 11.53
C ASN A 90 -6.79 20.08 10.32
N LEU A 91 -6.88 20.95 9.31
CA LEU A 91 -5.95 20.96 8.16
C LEU A 91 -4.59 21.60 8.50
N ASN A 92 -3.49 21.03 7.99
CA ASN A 92 -2.15 21.64 8.01
C ASN A 92 -2.11 22.98 7.25
N LYS A 93 -1.10 23.83 7.57
CA LYS A 93 -0.96 25.25 7.14
C LYS A 93 -1.13 25.53 5.63
N ASP A 94 -0.98 24.54 4.76
CA ASP A 94 -1.00 24.73 3.30
C ASP A 94 -2.38 24.48 2.64
N GLY A 95 -3.40 24.06 3.39
CA GLY A 95 -4.80 24.01 2.90
C GLY A 95 -5.03 23.11 1.68
N MET A 96 -4.13 22.15 1.42
CA MET A 96 -4.27 21.18 0.34
C MET A 96 -5.16 20.02 0.75
N GLN A 97 -6.14 19.74 -0.10
CA GLN A 97 -6.95 18.53 -0.07
C GLN A 97 -6.05 17.35 -0.44
N ILE A 98 -5.87 16.41 0.49
CA ILE A 98 -5.34 15.09 0.18
C ILE A 98 -6.48 14.37 -0.53
N ILE A 99 -6.30 14.03 -1.82
CA ILE A 99 -7.12 12.99 -2.43
C ILE A 99 -6.60 11.71 -1.76
N PRO A 100 -7.40 11.03 -0.90
CA PRO A 100 -7.01 9.69 -0.49
C PRO A 100 -6.81 8.89 -1.77
N ILE A 101 -5.70 8.18 -1.87
CA ILE A 101 -5.55 7.14 -2.87
C ILE A 101 -6.59 6.08 -2.52
N ASP A 102 -7.81 6.25 -3.04
CA ASP A 102 -8.97 5.35 -2.89
C ASP A 102 -8.84 4.13 -3.82
N HIS A 103 -7.92 4.20 -4.77
CA HIS A 103 -7.63 3.12 -5.69
C HIS A 103 -6.36 2.38 -5.31
N ASP A 104 -6.49 1.07 -5.22
CA ASP A 104 -5.36 0.15 -5.24
C ASP A 104 -4.48 0.46 -6.46
N LEU A 105 -3.24 0.91 -6.21
CA LEU A 105 -2.30 1.32 -7.27
C LEU A 105 -1.76 0.11 -8.07
N THR A 106 -2.23 -1.10 -7.74
CA THR A 106 -1.78 -2.38 -8.32
C THR A 106 -2.28 -2.61 -9.74
N GLY A 107 -3.44 -2.06 -10.13
CA GLY A 107 -3.93 -2.07 -11.52
C GLY A 107 -3.61 -3.36 -12.29
N GLU A 108 -4.05 -4.52 -11.81
CA GLU A 108 -3.89 -5.79 -12.52
C GLU A 108 -5.10 -6.04 -13.42
N ASP A 109 -4.95 -5.70 -14.69
CA ASP A 109 -5.77 -6.23 -15.78
C ASP A 109 -5.19 -7.60 -16.23
N ASP A 110 -6.11 -8.53 -16.47
CA ASP A 110 -5.97 -9.96 -16.83
C ASP A 110 -4.86 -10.27 -17.87
N PRO A 111 -3.84 -11.11 -17.57
CA PRO A 111 -2.79 -11.45 -18.52
C PRO A 111 -3.13 -12.73 -19.30
N ASP A 112 -3.42 -12.60 -20.59
CA ASP A 112 -3.41 -13.70 -21.56
C ASP A 112 -2.13 -13.65 -22.42
N GLU A 113 -1.66 -14.83 -22.77
CA GLU A 113 -0.57 -15.18 -23.72
C GLU A 113 0.91 -15.05 -23.29
N THR A 114 1.33 -16.16 -22.65
CA THR A 114 2.56 -16.96 -22.79
C THR A 114 3.55 -16.69 -23.92
N ASP A 115 4.85 -16.77 -23.58
CA ASP A 115 5.76 -17.71 -24.26
C ASP A 115 6.93 -18.14 -23.33
N GLN A 116 7.20 -19.45 -23.29
CA GLN A 116 8.25 -20.08 -22.46
C GLN A 116 9.56 -20.25 -23.26
N PRO A 117 10.75 -20.13 -22.64
CA PRO A 117 12.02 -20.55 -23.21
C PRO A 117 12.55 -21.88 -22.62
N GLU A 118 13.43 -22.54 -23.37
CA GLU A 118 14.18 -23.75 -23.00
C GLU A 118 15.71 -23.48 -22.89
N PRO A 119 16.50 -24.36 -22.24
CA PRO A 119 17.43 -23.97 -21.17
C PRO A 119 18.91 -24.24 -21.48
N LEU A 120 19.82 -23.77 -20.60
CA LEU A 120 21.21 -24.22 -20.54
C LEU A 120 21.66 -24.42 -19.08
N VAL A 121 22.54 -25.41 -18.91
CA VAL A 121 22.84 -26.20 -17.71
C VAL A 121 24.28 -25.93 -17.22
N THR A 122 24.53 -26.19 -15.93
CA THR A 122 25.73 -26.80 -15.24
C THR A 122 26.43 -25.97 -14.14
N ASP A 123 26.12 -26.25 -12.87
CA ASP A 123 26.95 -26.86 -11.76
C ASP A 123 28.50 -26.75 -11.74
N PRO A 124 29.22 -27.03 -10.62
CA PRO A 124 28.94 -26.87 -9.17
C PRO A 124 30.15 -26.42 -8.27
N THR A 125 29.86 -26.22 -6.96
CA THR A 125 30.66 -26.50 -5.70
C THR A 125 31.98 -25.71 -5.42
N ASP A 126 32.46 -25.39 -4.20
CA ASP A 126 32.37 -25.95 -2.82
C ASP A 126 33.03 -24.96 -1.76
N PRO A 127 33.27 -25.24 -0.44
CA PRO A 127 32.59 -24.56 0.67
C PRO A 127 33.43 -23.99 1.88
N LEU A 128 32.71 -23.41 2.88
CA LEU A 128 32.97 -23.26 4.35
C LEU A 128 34.09 -22.32 4.90
N PRO A 129 34.12 -21.90 6.21
CA PRO A 129 33.25 -22.21 7.36
C PRO A 129 32.80 -21.04 8.28
N SER A 130 31.90 -21.42 9.19
CA SER A 130 31.16 -20.69 10.23
C SER A 130 31.95 -20.42 11.53
N GLN A 131 31.61 -19.34 12.26
CA GLN A 131 31.80 -19.25 13.72
C GLN A 131 30.59 -18.58 14.39
N THR A 132 30.09 -19.27 15.42
CA THR A 132 29.04 -18.88 16.37
C THR A 132 29.63 -18.21 17.59
N ASP A 133 28.97 -17.18 18.13
CA ASP A 133 29.09 -16.79 19.54
C ASP A 133 27.74 -16.33 20.12
N GLY A 134 27.56 -16.62 21.41
CA GLY A 134 26.33 -16.52 22.19
C GLY A 134 25.90 -15.10 22.61
N PRO A 135 24.83 -14.99 23.41
CA PRO A 135 24.02 -13.77 23.51
C PRO A 135 24.62 -12.75 24.49
N ILE A 136 24.78 -11.51 24.02
CA ILE A 136 25.11 -10.33 24.82
C ILE A 136 23.79 -9.68 25.26
N GLU A 137 23.71 -9.31 26.54
CA GLU A 137 22.63 -8.54 27.16
C GLU A 137 22.51 -7.18 26.45
N THR A 138 21.42 -6.94 25.71
CA THR A 138 21.32 -5.83 24.75
C THR A 138 20.84 -4.53 25.40
N GLU A 139 21.65 -3.48 25.28
CA GLU A 139 21.21 -2.07 25.37
C GLU A 139 19.98 -1.83 24.46
N PRO A 140 19.10 -0.86 24.79
CA PRO A 140 17.96 -0.55 23.95
C PRO A 140 18.43 -0.27 22.51
N PRO A 141 17.76 -0.84 21.50
CA PRO A 141 18.27 -0.83 20.14
C PRO A 141 18.42 0.60 19.61
N ILE A 142 19.61 0.90 19.08
CA ILE A 142 19.91 2.18 18.45
C ILE A 142 19.06 2.29 17.19
N ILE A 143 18.17 3.28 17.13
CA ILE A 143 17.38 3.56 15.92
C ILE A 143 18.29 4.25 14.90
N PRO A 144 18.52 3.67 13.70
CA PRO A 144 19.37 4.30 12.67
C PRO A 144 18.88 5.70 12.31
N THR A 145 19.71 6.66 11.90
CA THR A 145 19.22 8.01 11.53
C THR A 145 18.57 8.04 10.14
N ILE A 146 17.69 9.01 9.88
CA ILE A 146 17.08 9.22 8.55
C ILE A 146 18.05 10.01 7.67
N GLU A 147 18.14 9.65 6.40
CA GLU A 147 18.88 10.45 5.43
C GLU A 147 18.14 11.76 5.10
N GLU A 148 18.82 12.89 5.28
CA GLU A 148 18.29 14.19 4.88
C GLU A 148 18.25 14.36 3.35
N GLY A 149 17.25 15.10 2.87
CA GLY A 149 17.10 15.41 1.45
C GLY A 149 15.99 16.41 1.17
N GLU A 150 16.03 17.03 -0.01
CA GLU A 150 14.95 17.89 -0.47
C GLU A 150 13.67 17.06 -0.70
N VAL A 151 12.54 17.58 -0.21
CA VAL A 151 11.25 16.91 -0.37
C VAL A 151 10.54 17.44 -1.61
N LYS A 152 10.44 16.61 -2.64
CA LYS A 152 9.57 16.86 -3.78
C LYS A 152 8.18 16.29 -3.51
N SER A 153 7.14 17.10 -3.60
CA SER A 153 5.74 16.64 -3.46
C SER A 153 5.06 16.56 -4.82
N THR A 154 4.36 15.46 -5.09
CA THR A 154 3.54 15.30 -6.29
C THR A 154 2.08 15.72 -6.02
N LYS A 155 1.31 15.94 -7.09
CA LYS A 155 -0.13 16.29 -6.98
C LYS A 155 -1.01 15.17 -6.42
N ILE A 156 -0.52 13.93 -6.43
CA ILE A 156 -1.26 12.74 -6.00
C ILE A 156 -0.91 12.32 -4.56
N GLY A 157 -0.26 13.18 -3.79
CA GLY A 157 0.03 12.88 -2.38
C GLY A 157 1.24 11.97 -2.15
N VAL A 158 2.06 11.72 -3.18
CA VAL A 158 3.37 11.05 -3.03
C VAL A 158 4.45 12.10 -2.79
N ILE A 159 5.34 11.85 -1.83
CA ILE A 159 6.58 12.60 -1.65
C ILE A 159 7.76 11.79 -2.16
N ILE A 160 8.77 12.48 -2.70
CA ILE A 160 10.03 11.89 -3.13
C ILE A 160 11.16 12.59 -2.40
N ILE A 161 12.02 11.79 -1.77
CA ILE A 161 13.25 12.23 -1.13
C ILE A 161 14.38 11.41 -1.76
N LYS A 162 15.34 12.09 -2.38
CA LYS A 162 16.36 11.46 -3.25
C LYS A 162 15.68 10.61 -4.33
N ASP A 163 15.79 9.30 -4.24
CA ASP A 163 15.30 8.30 -5.19
C ASP A 163 14.16 7.44 -4.64
N ARG A 164 13.62 7.76 -3.46
CA ARG A 164 12.52 7.01 -2.82
C ARG A 164 11.21 7.79 -2.88
N ALA A 165 10.19 7.17 -3.43
CA ALA A 165 8.81 7.62 -3.37
C ALA A 165 8.11 7.06 -2.12
N MET A 166 7.25 7.86 -1.48
CA MET A 166 6.49 7.49 -0.30
C MET A 166 5.11 8.15 -0.31
N GLU A 167 4.08 7.38 0.02
CA GLU A 167 2.71 7.88 0.11
C GLU A 167 2.52 8.64 1.41
N ARG A 168 2.04 9.89 1.32
CA ARG A 168 1.68 10.65 2.53
C ARG A 168 0.48 10.02 3.20
N TYR A 169 0.58 9.83 4.51
CA TYR A 169 -0.48 9.26 5.32
C TYR A 169 -1.17 10.30 6.20
N TYR A 170 -2.48 10.11 6.37
CA TYR A 170 -3.28 10.81 7.37
C TYR A 170 -4.42 9.92 7.86
N GLY A 171 -4.38 9.54 9.13
CA GLY A 171 -5.37 8.72 9.79
C GLY A 171 -6.65 9.47 10.13
N ASN A 172 -7.71 8.70 10.35
CA ASN A 172 -8.97 9.21 10.89
C ASN A 172 -9.35 8.35 12.10
N GLU A 173 -9.35 8.94 13.29
CA GLU A 173 -9.59 8.23 14.55
C GLU A 173 -10.86 7.36 14.52
N LYS A 174 -11.96 7.88 13.96
CA LYS A 174 -13.22 7.13 13.86
C LYS A 174 -13.05 5.89 12.98
N ASN A 175 -12.34 6.00 11.86
CA ASN A 175 -12.11 4.86 10.97
C ASN A 175 -11.15 3.84 11.61
N LEU A 176 -10.09 4.31 12.30
CA LEU A 176 -9.14 3.47 13.01
C LEU A 176 -9.83 2.65 14.11
N LYS A 177 -10.63 3.29 14.96
CA LYS A 177 -11.44 2.60 15.97
C LYS A 177 -12.45 1.64 15.33
N ALA A 178 -13.10 2.06 14.24
CA ALA A 178 -14.03 1.19 13.52
C ALA A 178 -13.33 -0.04 12.90
N TYR A 179 -12.05 0.05 12.55
CA TYR A 179 -11.25 -1.10 12.13
C TYR A 179 -10.97 -2.04 13.31
N GLY A 180 -10.53 -1.52 14.46
CA GLY A 180 -10.36 -2.32 15.67
C GLY A 180 -11.64 -3.06 16.11
N GLU A 181 -12.79 -2.38 16.05
CA GLU A 181 -14.09 -2.99 16.36
C GLU A 181 -14.52 -4.09 15.38
N ARG A 182 -14.08 -4.03 14.11
CA ARG A 182 -14.29 -5.14 13.17
C ARG A 182 -13.53 -6.38 13.60
N LEU A 183 -12.28 -6.21 14.06
CA LEU A 183 -11.48 -7.34 14.53
C LEU A 183 -12.04 -7.94 15.82
N ASN A 184 -12.55 -7.10 16.74
CA ASN A 184 -13.27 -7.56 17.93
C ASN A 184 -14.51 -8.40 17.61
N LYS A 185 -15.24 -8.05 16.54
CA LYS A 185 -16.40 -8.82 16.07
C LYS A 185 -15.99 -10.15 15.47
N LEU A 186 -14.96 -10.16 14.61
CA LEU A 186 -14.43 -11.39 14.04
C LEU A 186 -13.92 -12.33 15.15
N ALA A 187 -13.13 -11.83 16.10
CA ALA A 187 -12.64 -12.63 17.22
C ALA A 187 -13.78 -13.35 17.97
N ALA A 188 -14.90 -12.65 18.19
CA ALA A 188 -16.07 -13.21 18.87
C ALA A 188 -16.87 -14.22 18.02
N SER A 189 -16.72 -14.22 16.68
CA SER A 189 -17.44 -15.14 15.78
C SER A 189 -16.66 -16.42 15.48
N LEU A 190 -15.32 -16.40 15.67
CA LEU A 190 -14.44 -17.54 15.43
C LEU A 190 -14.72 -18.72 16.38
N PRO A 191 -14.44 -19.97 15.97
CA PRO A 191 -14.55 -21.14 16.83
C PRO A 191 -13.73 -21.01 18.12
N SER A 192 -14.25 -21.57 19.22
CA SER A 192 -13.56 -21.57 20.51
C SER A 192 -12.16 -22.18 20.39
N GLY A 193 -11.16 -21.53 20.98
CA GLY A 193 -9.76 -21.94 20.92
C GLY A 193 -8.97 -21.39 19.72
N THR A 194 -9.62 -20.67 18.80
CA THR A 194 -8.93 -20.00 17.68
C THR A 194 -8.21 -18.74 18.18
N GLN A 195 -6.89 -18.64 17.96
CA GLN A 195 -6.13 -17.43 18.28
C GLN A 195 -6.17 -16.44 17.11
N LEU A 196 -6.74 -15.25 17.33
CA LEU A 196 -6.66 -14.14 16.38
C LEU A 196 -5.42 -13.28 16.64
N TYR A 197 -4.68 -12.98 15.57
CA TYR A 197 -3.57 -12.04 15.53
C TYR A 197 -3.95 -10.83 14.68
N SER A 198 -3.54 -9.63 15.11
CA SER A 198 -3.69 -8.39 14.37
C SER A 198 -2.30 -7.79 14.09
N MET A 199 -1.99 -7.63 12.81
CA MET A 199 -0.77 -6.99 12.33
C MET A 199 -1.16 -5.84 11.40
N VAL A 200 -0.94 -4.62 11.87
CA VAL A 200 -1.07 -3.42 11.04
C VAL A 200 0.33 -2.87 10.77
N VAL A 201 0.69 -2.77 9.49
CA VAL A 201 2.05 -2.47 9.05
C VAL A 201 2.14 -1.02 8.56
N PRO A 202 3.14 -0.23 9.01
CA PRO A 202 3.35 1.12 8.48
C PRO A 202 3.75 1.09 7.00
N THR A 203 3.62 2.21 6.31
CA THR A 203 4.22 2.42 4.99
C THR A 203 5.60 3.06 5.12
N ALA A 204 6.36 3.07 4.02
CA ALA A 204 7.70 3.65 3.98
C ALA A 204 7.77 5.09 4.53
N VAL A 205 6.71 5.89 4.36
CA VAL A 205 6.71 7.28 4.85
C VAL A 205 7.02 7.34 6.33
N GLU A 206 6.47 6.44 7.16
CA GLU A 206 6.62 6.45 8.62
C GLU A 206 8.06 6.22 9.07
N LEU A 207 8.84 5.48 8.29
CA LEU A 207 10.19 5.07 8.66
C LEU A 207 11.27 5.96 8.07
N PHE A 208 11.00 6.56 6.90
CA PHE A 208 12.00 7.24 6.07
C PHE A 208 11.72 8.72 5.82
N ALA A 209 10.56 9.26 6.19
CA ALA A 209 10.30 10.69 6.06
C ALA A 209 10.79 11.48 7.29
N PRO A 210 11.01 12.79 7.19
CA PRO A 210 11.36 13.61 8.36
C PRO A 210 10.24 13.69 9.41
N ASP A 211 10.60 13.96 10.67
CA ASP A 211 9.70 14.07 11.85
C ASP A 211 8.40 14.85 11.63
N LYS A 212 8.40 15.86 10.75
CA LYS A 212 7.18 16.62 10.41
C LYS A 212 6.06 15.76 9.78
N TYR A 213 6.37 14.56 9.33
CA TYR A 213 5.41 13.57 8.82
C TYR A 213 4.95 12.57 9.89
N HIS A 214 5.51 12.62 11.11
CA HIS A 214 5.25 11.68 12.22
C HIS A 214 4.58 12.39 13.40
N SER A 215 3.54 13.18 13.13
CA SER A 215 2.83 13.92 14.19
C SER A 215 1.32 13.77 14.09
N GLY A 216 0.66 13.55 15.22
CA GLY A 216 -0.78 13.39 15.30
C GLY A 216 -1.25 12.29 14.34
N TYR A 217 -2.30 12.57 13.57
CA TYR A 217 -2.82 11.59 12.61
C TYR A 217 -1.93 11.32 11.39
N SER A 218 -0.78 12.00 11.24
CA SER A 218 0.22 11.60 10.25
C SER A 218 1.22 10.59 10.80
N SER A 219 1.35 10.43 12.13
CA SER A 219 2.11 9.31 12.70
C SER A 219 1.33 8.02 12.54
N GLN A 220 1.89 7.11 11.75
CA GLN A 220 1.32 5.77 11.61
C GLN A 220 1.51 4.96 12.88
N LYS A 221 2.59 5.17 13.64
CA LYS A 221 2.76 4.57 14.98
C LYS A 221 1.59 4.92 15.90
N ASP A 222 1.26 6.20 16.04
CA ASP A 222 0.14 6.64 16.90
C ASP A 222 -1.20 6.09 16.38
N CYS A 223 -1.38 6.03 15.06
CA CYS A 223 -2.59 5.46 14.46
C CYS A 223 -2.72 3.95 14.68
N ILE A 224 -1.61 3.21 14.65
CA ILE A 224 -1.57 1.78 15.00
C ILE A 224 -1.95 1.60 16.47
N GLU A 225 -1.46 2.45 17.36
CA GLU A 225 -1.82 2.39 18.78
C GLU A 225 -3.31 2.65 19.03
N ILE A 226 -3.95 3.56 18.29
CA ILE A 226 -5.41 3.75 18.36
C ILE A 226 -6.17 2.47 17.99
N ILE A 227 -5.70 1.73 16.97
CA ILE A 227 -6.28 0.44 16.61
C ILE A 227 -6.06 -0.55 17.74
N ASN A 228 -4.80 -0.69 18.20
CA ASN A 228 -4.40 -1.63 19.25
C ASN A 228 -5.21 -1.42 20.53
N ASP A 229 -5.39 -0.19 20.98
CA ASP A 229 -6.17 0.17 22.18
C ASP A 229 -7.66 -0.15 22.06
N THR A 230 -8.17 -0.29 20.84
CA THR A 230 -9.54 -0.74 20.60
C THR A 230 -9.66 -2.26 20.70
N LEU A 231 -8.58 -3.02 20.46
CA LEU A 231 -8.60 -4.48 20.44
C LEU A 231 -8.78 -5.05 21.85
N LYS A 232 -9.67 -6.06 21.95
CA LYS A 232 -9.84 -6.85 23.17
C LYS A 232 -8.57 -7.65 23.51
N PRO A 233 -8.34 -7.95 24.81
CA PRO A 233 -7.10 -8.60 25.27
C PRO A 233 -6.82 -10.00 24.70
N ASP A 234 -7.84 -10.69 24.19
CA ASP A 234 -7.76 -12.02 23.57
C ASP A 234 -7.20 -11.98 22.14
N ILE A 235 -7.19 -10.81 21.50
CA ILE A 235 -6.53 -10.60 20.20
C ILE A 235 -5.05 -10.30 20.44
N LYS A 236 -4.18 -11.13 19.87
CA LYS A 236 -2.73 -10.92 19.94
C LYS A 236 -2.29 -9.84 18.96
N ARG A 237 -1.70 -8.78 19.49
CA ARG A 237 -1.12 -7.67 18.71
C ARG A 237 0.25 -8.08 18.20
N VAL A 238 0.54 -7.82 16.93
CA VAL A 238 1.84 -8.11 16.33
C VAL A 238 2.56 -6.81 15.99
N ASN A 239 3.66 -6.56 16.71
CA ASN A 239 4.43 -5.31 16.62
C ASN A 239 5.45 -5.36 15.48
N ALA A 240 4.98 -5.25 14.25
CA ALA A 240 5.84 -5.14 13.07
C ALA A 240 6.59 -3.79 13.03
N TYR A 241 5.99 -2.72 13.57
CA TYR A 241 6.55 -1.36 13.54
C TYR A 241 7.96 -1.31 14.14
N ASP A 242 8.15 -1.82 15.37
CA ASP A 242 9.46 -1.74 16.03
C ASP A 242 10.52 -2.55 15.29
N LYS A 243 10.18 -3.73 14.75
CA LYS A 243 11.12 -4.56 13.98
C LYS A 243 11.57 -3.87 12.70
N LEU A 244 10.65 -3.21 12.00
CA LEU A 244 10.96 -2.44 10.81
C LEU A 244 11.81 -1.20 11.15
N LEU A 245 11.43 -0.45 12.20
CA LEU A 245 12.15 0.75 12.63
C LEU A 245 13.60 0.45 13.03
N GLN A 246 13.82 -0.65 13.77
CA GLN A 246 15.15 -1.09 14.19
C GLN A 246 16.05 -1.53 13.03
N ASN A 247 15.48 -1.79 11.84
CA ASN A 247 16.18 -2.25 10.66
C ASN A 247 16.02 -1.30 9.47
N ARG A 248 15.67 -0.03 9.73
CA ARG A 248 15.43 0.95 8.66
C ARG A 248 16.66 1.36 7.87
N ASP A 249 17.85 1.05 8.36
CA ASP A 249 19.12 1.18 7.63
C ASP A 249 19.26 0.16 6.49
N LYS A 250 18.45 -0.90 6.50
CA LYS A 250 18.45 -1.95 5.47
C LYS A 250 17.40 -1.67 4.39
N TYR A 251 17.49 -2.40 3.28
CA TYR A 251 16.57 -2.27 2.16
C TYR A 251 15.22 -2.98 2.42
N ILE A 252 14.45 -2.46 3.38
CA ILE A 252 13.20 -3.07 3.87
C ILE A 252 11.92 -2.58 3.16
N TYR A 253 12.01 -1.49 2.39
CA TYR A 253 10.94 -1.01 1.51
C TYR A 253 11.49 -0.70 0.13
N PHE A 254 10.70 -0.98 -0.90
CA PHE A 254 11.03 -0.57 -2.25
C PHE A 254 11.05 0.96 -2.37
N ARG A 255 11.86 1.46 -3.29
CA ARG A 255 11.98 2.90 -3.57
C ARG A 255 10.91 3.38 -4.53
N THR A 256 10.56 2.55 -5.51
CA THR A 256 9.64 2.86 -6.60
C THR A 256 8.28 2.18 -6.46
N ASP A 257 8.11 1.33 -5.45
CA ASP A 257 6.86 0.63 -5.12
C ASP A 257 6.37 0.97 -3.70
N HIS A 258 5.07 0.83 -3.47
CA HIS A 258 4.44 1.09 -2.17
C HIS A 258 4.69 0.00 -1.12
N HIS A 259 5.05 -1.21 -1.53
CA HIS A 259 5.25 -2.35 -0.63
C HIS A 259 6.61 -2.33 0.08
N TRP A 260 6.66 -3.10 1.17
CA TRP A 260 7.93 -3.58 1.72
C TRP A 260 8.64 -4.56 0.76
N THR A 261 9.92 -4.81 1.02
CA THR A 261 10.68 -5.88 0.37
C THR A 261 10.46 -7.23 1.08
N GLY A 262 11.02 -8.33 0.56
CA GLY A 262 11.00 -9.62 1.25
C GLY A 262 11.72 -9.55 2.60
N LEU A 263 12.77 -8.72 2.71
CA LEU A 263 13.46 -8.43 3.97
C LEU A 263 12.58 -7.63 4.93
N GLY A 264 11.81 -6.65 4.44
CA GLY A 264 10.83 -5.95 5.27
C GLY A 264 9.77 -6.91 5.82
N ALA A 265 9.24 -7.79 4.97
CA ALA A 265 8.29 -8.82 5.35
C ALA A 265 8.87 -9.83 6.35
N TYR A 266 10.17 -10.16 6.24
CA TYR A 266 10.87 -10.99 7.21
C TYR A 266 10.82 -10.41 8.63
N TYR A 267 11.02 -9.10 8.78
CA TYR A 267 10.98 -8.46 10.09
C TYR A 267 9.57 -8.47 10.72
N ALA A 268 8.53 -8.42 9.91
CA ALA A 268 7.17 -8.65 10.39
C ALA A 268 6.89 -10.13 10.71
N TYR A 269 7.48 -11.07 9.98
CA TYR A 269 7.50 -12.48 10.34
C TYR A 269 8.20 -12.73 11.69
N VAL A 270 9.33 -12.08 11.96
CA VAL A 270 9.98 -12.10 13.27
C VAL A 270 9.04 -11.60 14.36
N ALA A 271 8.35 -10.47 14.14
CA ALA A 271 7.36 -9.96 15.09
C ALA A 271 6.21 -10.95 15.33
N HIS A 272 5.72 -11.60 14.28
CA HIS A 272 4.68 -12.64 14.40
C HIS A 272 5.16 -13.81 15.25
N CYS A 273 6.34 -14.37 14.93
CA CYS A 273 6.92 -15.47 15.69
C CYS A 273 7.05 -15.11 17.17
N GLU A 274 7.56 -13.93 17.51
CA GLU A 274 7.66 -13.47 18.90
C GLU A 274 6.28 -13.39 19.60
N SER A 275 5.27 -12.80 18.94
CA SER A 275 3.90 -12.71 19.49
C SER A 275 3.24 -14.08 19.69
N ALA A 276 3.61 -15.04 18.85
CA ALA A 276 3.10 -16.39 18.85
C ALA A 276 3.93 -17.34 19.73
N GLY A 277 5.07 -16.89 20.26
CA GLY A 277 5.96 -17.67 21.14
C GLY A 277 6.90 -18.63 20.41
N TRP A 278 7.23 -18.33 19.15
CA TRP A 278 8.09 -19.14 18.29
C TRP A 278 9.43 -18.48 18.03
N THR A 279 10.44 -19.33 17.80
CA THR A 279 11.73 -18.87 17.30
C THR A 279 11.65 -18.73 15.78
N PRO A 280 11.87 -17.53 15.20
CA PRO A 280 11.89 -17.35 13.75
C PRO A 280 13.07 -18.09 13.13
N VAL A 281 12.88 -18.63 11.93
CA VAL A 281 14.00 -19.13 11.11
C VAL A 281 14.89 -17.95 10.72
N ARG A 282 16.21 -18.14 10.84
CA ARG A 282 17.17 -17.08 10.51
C ARG A 282 17.35 -16.99 8.99
N LEU A 283 17.57 -15.78 8.48
CA LEU A 283 17.81 -15.55 7.03
C LEU A 283 18.96 -16.39 6.47
N ASP A 284 20.02 -16.61 7.26
CA ASP A 284 21.20 -17.39 6.85
C ASP A 284 20.95 -18.91 6.77
N GLN A 285 19.76 -19.37 7.17
CA GLN A 285 19.34 -20.77 7.03
C GLN A 285 18.44 -21.00 5.83
N MET A 286 17.95 -19.92 5.20
CA MET A 286 17.07 -20.00 4.03
C MET A 286 17.85 -19.70 2.76
N GLU A 287 17.45 -20.34 1.67
CA GLU A 287 18.01 -20.05 0.35
C GLU A 287 17.57 -18.65 -0.10
N HIS A 288 18.54 -17.75 -0.27
CA HIS A 288 18.32 -16.37 -0.71
C HIS A 288 18.53 -16.23 -2.22
N TYR A 289 17.67 -15.44 -2.86
CA TYR A 289 17.83 -15.07 -4.27
C TYR A 289 17.66 -13.56 -4.47
N THR A 290 18.07 -13.08 -5.63
CA THR A 290 17.98 -11.68 -6.02
C THR A 290 17.63 -11.58 -7.50
N LEU A 291 16.69 -10.69 -7.82
CA LEU A 291 16.21 -10.36 -9.17
C LEU A 291 16.66 -8.93 -9.47
N GLU A 292 17.80 -8.80 -10.14
CA GLU A 292 18.50 -7.51 -10.23
C GLU A 292 17.76 -6.46 -11.07
N GLY A 293 17.62 -5.27 -10.47
CA GLY A 293 17.67 -3.97 -11.14
C GLY A 293 16.62 -3.64 -12.21
N THR A 294 15.51 -4.35 -12.31
CA THR A 294 14.49 -4.14 -13.36
C THR A 294 13.12 -3.74 -12.82
N TYR A 295 12.93 -3.69 -11.51
CA TYR A 295 11.60 -3.48 -10.96
C TYR A 295 11.26 -1.99 -10.86
N LEU A 296 10.20 -1.60 -11.59
CA LEU A 296 9.60 -0.27 -11.52
C LEU A 296 8.17 -0.38 -10.97
N GLY A 297 8.03 -0.05 -9.69
CA GLY A 297 6.82 -0.26 -8.92
C GLY A 297 5.66 0.69 -9.18
N SER A 298 4.62 0.51 -8.39
CA SER A 298 3.36 1.25 -8.46
C SER A 298 3.54 2.76 -8.26
N LEU A 299 4.47 3.20 -7.41
CA LEU A 299 4.71 4.61 -7.17
C LEU A 299 5.43 5.27 -8.35
N TYR A 300 6.34 4.58 -9.02
CA TYR A 300 6.83 5.04 -10.32
C TYR A 300 5.70 5.08 -11.34
N ARG A 301 4.88 4.03 -11.45
CA ARG A 301 3.77 4.01 -12.42
C ARG A 301 2.79 5.17 -12.19
N ALA A 302 2.51 5.52 -10.94
CA ALA A 302 1.62 6.61 -10.56
C ALA A 302 2.22 8.00 -10.78
N THR A 303 3.52 8.18 -10.53
CA THR A 303 4.17 9.50 -10.56
C THR A 303 4.86 9.81 -11.88
N LYS A 304 5.36 8.79 -12.59
CA LYS A 304 6.20 8.88 -13.80
C LYS A 304 7.43 9.78 -13.64
N GLU A 305 7.98 9.83 -12.43
CA GLU A 305 9.12 10.68 -12.08
C GLU A 305 10.44 10.07 -12.56
N ASP A 306 11.25 10.86 -13.27
CA ASP A 306 12.52 10.40 -13.89
C ASP A 306 13.52 9.85 -12.85
N VAL A 307 13.52 10.43 -11.65
CA VAL A 307 14.41 9.98 -10.57
C VAL A 307 14.11 8.54 -10.15
N LEU A 308 12.84 8.11 -10.20
CA LEU A 308 12.46 6.73 -9.90
C LEU A 308 12.77 5.81 -11.09
N LYS A 309 12.48 6.27 -12.31
CA LYS A 309 12.78 5.54 -13.56
C LYS A 309 14.26 5.16 -13.67
N ASN A 310 15.14 6.09 -13.29
CA ASN A 310 16.59 5.92 -13.38
C ASN A 310 17.18 5.13 -12.20
N ASN A 311 16.36 4.75 -11.21
CA ASN A 311 16.77 4.02 -10.02
C ASN A 311 15.82 2.84 -9.76
N PRO A 312 15.73 1.86 -10.68
CA PRO A 312 14.85 0.71 -10.49
C PRO A 312 15.20 -0.08 -9.23
N ASP A 313 14.19 -0.70 -8.65
CA ASP A 313 14.32 -1.59 -7.51
C ASP A 313 14.97 -2.92 -7.89
N THR A 314 15.65 -3.52 -6.91
CA THR A 314 16.04 -4.93 -6.92
C THR A 314 15.08 -5.67 -6.00
N THR A 315 14.54 -6.79 -6.49
CA THR A 315 13.69 -7.68 -5.70
C THR A 315 14.52 -8.83 -5.16
N GLU A 316 14.18 -9.34 -3.99
CA GLU A 316 14.83 -10.48 -3.37
C GLU A 316 13.78 -11.47 -2.84
N GLY A 317 14.24 -12.52 -2.18
CA GLY A 317 13.42 -13.28 -1.26
C GLY A 317 14.19 -14.44 -0.63
N TRP A 318 13.52 -15.15 0.28
CA TRP A 318 14.07 -16.29 1.00
C TRP A 318 13.13 -17.47 0.91
N LYS A 319 13.55 -18.53 0.22
CA LYS A 319 12.75 -19.75 0.06
C LYS A 319 12.55 -20.43 1.41
N PRO A 320 11.34 -20.94 1.68
CA PRO A 320 11.06 -21.59 2.96
C PRO A 320 11.94 -22.83 3.13
N LEU A 321 12.45 -23.00 4.35
CA LEU A 321 13.25 -24.13 4.78
C LEU A 321 12.34 -25.32 5.10
N VAL A 322 11.84 -25.98 4.05
CA VAL A 322 10.96 -27.14 4.15
C VAL A 322 11.24 -28.14 3.02
N ASP A 323 11.21 -29.45 3.31
CA ASP A 323 11.55 -30.49 2.32
C ASP A 323 10.65 -30.43 1.08
N SER A 324 9.36 -30.15 1.28
CA SER A 324 8.42 -29.95 0.19
C SER A 324 7.19 -29.16 0.63
N TYR A 325 6.55 -28.52 -0.34
CA TYR A 325 5.22 -27.93 -0.17
C TYR A 325 4.41 -28.06 -1.46
N LYS A 326 3.09 -27.91 -1.32
CA LYS A 326 2.14 -27.81 -2.43
C LYS A 326 1.28 -26.57 -2.26
N ALA A 327 1.38 -25.63 -3.19
CA ALA A 327 0.60 -24.39 -3.19
C ALA A 327 -0.47 -24.43 -4.30
N THR A 328 -1.74 -24.38 -3.91
CA THR A 328 -2.90 -24.39 -4.81
C THR A 328 -3.66 -23.06 -4.71
N ALA A 329 -3.91 -22.43 -5.85
CA ALA A 329 -4.51 -21.10 -5.96
C ALA A 329 -5.91 -21.17 -6.57
N TRP A 330 -6.82 -20.35 -6.05
CA TRP A 330 -8.13 -20.04 -6.61
C TRP A 330 -8.29 -18.53 -6.68
N ASP A 331 -8.37 -17.99 -7.90
CA ASP A 331 -8.43 -16.53 -8.08
C ASP A 331 -9.85 -15.98 -7.88
N LYS A 332 -10.88 -16.80 -8.16
CA LYS A 332 -12.28 -16.37 -8.15
C LYS A 332 -13.05 -16.95 -6.96
N GLY A 333 -13.90 -16.13 -6.35
CA GLY A 333 -14.70 -16.47 -5.16
C GLY A 333 -15.69 -17.64 -5.30
N ASP A 334 -16.01 -18.07 -6.52
CA ASP A 334 -16.80 -19.28 -6.75
C ASP A 334 -16.01 -20.58 -6.51
N MET A 335 -14.67 -20.50 -6.51
CA MET A 335 -13.72 -21.61 -6.44
C MET A 335 -13.89 -22.63 -7.57
N ALA A 336 -14.37 -22.20 -8.74
CA ALA A 336 -14.66 -23.10 -9.87
C ALA A 336 -13.40 -23.69 -10.52
N SER A 337 -12.29 -22.96 -10.52
CA SER A 337 -11.01 -23.38 -11.08
C SER A 337 -9.87 -23.19 -10.08
N SER A 338 -8.86 -24.06 -10.17
CA SER A 338 -7.64 -23.97 -9.39
C SER A 338 -6.41 -24.41 -10.18
N TYR A 339 -5.25 -23.92 -9.78
CA TYR A 339 -3.98 -24.29 -10.38
C TYR A 339 -2.87 -24.35 -9.32
N GLN A 340 -1.75 -25.00 -9.66
CA GLN A 340 -0.58 -25.02 -8.81
C GLN A 340 0.27 -23.78 -9.05
N THR A 341 0.75 -23.17 -7.97
CA THR A 341 1.64 -22.00 -7.99
C THR A 341 2.92 -22.29 -7.19
N ARG A 342 3.88 -21.37 -7.24
CA ARG A 342 5.14 -21.45 -6.49
C ARG A 342 5.23 -20.28 -5.52
N LEU A 343 5.80 -20.52 -4.36
CA LEU A 343 6.28 -19.46 -3.49
C LEU A 343 7.66 -19.05 -3.96
N ASN A 344 7.96 -17.75 -3.92
CA ASN A 344 9.24 -17.18 -4.31
C ASN A 344 9.69 -17.61 -5.71
N ASP A 345 8.80 -17.38 -6.68
CA ASP A 345 8.98 -17.74 -8.07
C ASP A 345 9.88 -16.73 -8.80
N GLU A 346 11.19 -17.03 -8.84
CA GLU A 346 12.24 -16.21 -9.46
C GLU A 346 12.03 -15.92 -10.95
N ARG A 347 11.10 -16.62 -11.60
CA ARG A 347 10.75 -16.40 -13.00
C ARG A 347 9.87 -15.15 -13.19
N ILE A 348 9.27 -14.64 -12.11
CA ILE A 348 8.44 -13.44 -12.11
C ILE A 348 9.33 -12.21 -11.89
N VAL A 349 9.59 -11.47 -12.96
CA VAL A 349 10.54 -10.33 -12.99
C VAL A 349 9.91 -9.07 -13.60
N GLY A 350 10.67 -7.98 -13.68
CA GLY A 350 10.24 -6.71 -14.28
C GLY A 350 9.09 -6.06 -13.52
N ASP A 351 8.10 -5.52 -14.24
CA ASP A 351 6.95 -4.80 -13.66
C ASP A 351 6.12 -5.64 -12.68
N TYR A 352 6.18 -6.97 -12.82
CA TYR A 352 5.47 -7.95 -12.01
C TYR A 352 6.30 -8.49 -10.84
N SER A 353 7.52 -8.00 -10.61
CA SER A 353 8.45 -8.60 -9.65
C SER A 353 7.85 -8.80 -8.26
N TYR A 354 6.94 -7.93 -7.77
CA TYR A 354 6.30 -8.14 -6.47
C TYR A 354 5.44 -9.40 -6.37
N LEU A 355 4.94 -9.93 -7.49
CA LEU A 355 4.15 -11.17 -7.51
C LEU A 355 4.99 -12.42 -7.27
N ASN A 356 6.32 -12.32 -7.33
CA ASN A 356 7.24 -13.45 -7.12
C ASN A 356 6.98 -14.19 -5.79
N TYR A 357 6.59 -13.49 -4.71
CA TYR A 357 6.50 -14.09 -3.38
C TYR A 357 5.40 -15.17 -3.26
N SER A 358 4.13 -14.80 -3.44
CA SER A 358 2.99 -15.73 -3.33
C SER A 358 2.02 -15.69 -4.51
N GLY A 359 2.39 -14.99 -5.59
CA GLY A 359 1.62 -14.93 -6.83
C GLY A 359 0.45 -13.94 -6.87
N GLY A 360 0.38 -12.97 -5.94
CA GLY A 360 -0.61 -11.89 -5.98
C GLY A 360 -1.84 -12.06 -5.09
N ASP A 361 -2.85 -11.24 -5.37
CA ASP A 361 -4.11 -11.18 -4.62
C ASP A 361 -5.16 -12.09 -5.25
N ARG A 362 -5.69 -13.01 -4.44
CA ARG A 362 -6.60 -14.06 -4.90
C ARG A 362 -7.61 -14.45 -3.86
N ALA A 363 -8.68 -15.10 -4.29
CA ALA A 363 -9.75 -15.52 -3.39
C ALA A 363 -9.25 -16.53 -2.35
N LEU A 364 -8.45 -17.53 -2.73
CA LEU A 364 -7.82 -18.45 -1.80
C LEU A 364 -6.46 -18.95 -2.32
N LEU A 365 -5.44 -18.92 -1.48
CA LEU A 365 -4.22 -19.72 -1.63
C LEU A 365 -4.17 -20.74 -0.50
N LYS A 366 -4.04 -22.02 -0.83
CA LYS A 366 -3.78 -23.08 0.15
C LYS A 366 -2.38 -23.63 -0.06
N ILE A 367 -1.54 -23.57 0.97
CA ILE A 367 -0.21 -24.15 1.00
C ILE A 367 -0.23 -25.30 2.02
N VAL A 368 0.16 -26.49 1.58
CA VAL A 368 0.38 -27.65 2.45
C VAL A 368 1.87 -27.94 2.44
N THR A 369 2.50 -27.97 3.60
CA THR A 369 3.94 -28.20 3.74
C THR A 369 4.22 -29.64 4.19
N SER A 370 5.48 -30.06 4.20
CA SER A 370 5.90 -31.34 4.81
C SER A 370 6.05 -31.28 6.34
N HIS A 371 5.69 -30.15 6.98
CA HIS A 371 5.59 -30.11 8.44
C HIS A 371 4.46 -31.01 8.94
N ALA A 372 4.64 -31.52 10.16
CA ALA A 372 3.67 -32.36 10.87
C ALA A 372 3.52 -31.90 12.33
N SER A 373 3.44 -30.58 12.52
CA SER A 373 3.33 -29.92 13.82
C SER A 373 1.88 -29.83 14.34
N GLY A 374 0.89 -30.10 13.49
CA GLY A 374 -0.54 -29.87 13.71
C GLY A 374 -0.97 -28.42 13.50
N ARG A 375 -0.05 -27.51 13.15
CA ARG A 375 -0.33 -26.07 13.11
C ARG A 375 -0.92 -25.65 11.78
N LYS A 376 -2.03 -24.93 11.83
CA LYS A 376 -2.73 -24.39 10.66
C LYS A 376 -3.08 -22.93 10.89
N ILE A 377 -2.84 -22.10 9.87
CA ILE A 377 -3.09 -20.66 9.94
C ILE A 377 -3.91 -20.18 8.75
N LEU A 378 -4.86 -19.29 9.02
CA LEU A 378 -5.52 -18.45 8.02
C LEU A 378 -4.93 -17.04 8.06
N VAL A 379 -4.50 -16.51 6.93
CA VAL A 379 -4.05 -15.14 6.75
C VAL A 379 -5.08 -14.39 5.91
N VAL A 380 -5.76 -13.42 6.51
CA VAL A 380 -6.65 -12.49 5.79
C VAL A 380 -5.88 -11.20 5.57
N LYS A 381 -5.65 -10.85 4.31
CA LYS A 381 -4.64 -9.85 3.95
C LYS A 381 -5.05 -8.90 2.85
N ASP A 382 -4.25 -7.86 2.67
CA ASP A 382 -4.08 -7.13 1.41
C ASP A 382 -2.73 -7.49 0.76
N SER A 383 -2.34 -6.80 -0.31
CA SER A 383 -1.12 -7.10 -1.08
C SER A 383 0.18 -7.15 -0.27
N PHE A 384 0.28 -6.50 0.90
CA PHE A 384 1.46 -6.62 1.77
C PHE A 384 1.69 -8.05 2.26
N GLY A 385 0.62 -8.84 2.42
CA GLY A 385 0.72 -10.22 2.86
C GLY A 385 1.49 -11.12 1.89
N ASN A 386 1.66 -10.74 0.62
CA ASN A 386 2.31 -11.58 -0.39
C ASN A 386 3.75 -11.92 -0.01
N ALA A 387 4.54 -10.93 0.41
CA ALA A 387 5.93 -11.13 0.83
C ALA A 387 6.05 -11.80 2.22
N PHE A 388 4.98 -11.76 3.03
CA PHE A 388 4.96 -12.38 4.37
C PHE A 388 4.65 -13.89 4.33
N VAL A 389 3.76 -14.30 3.44
CA VAL A 389 3.25 -15.68 3.34
C VAL A 389 4.36 -16.75 3.21
N PRO A 390 5.40 -16.57 2.37
CA PRO A 390 6.46 -17.57 2.24
C PRO A 390 7.12 -17.95 3.56
N TYR A 391 7.32 -16.99 4.47
CA TYR A 391 7.96 -17.26 5.76
C TYR A 391 7.12 -18.14 6.69
N LEU A 392 5.79 -18.15 6.54
CA LEU A 392 4.93 -19.02 7.34
C LEU A 392 5.13 -20.50 6.99
N ALA A 393 5.58 -20.82 5.78
CA ALA A 393 5.82 -22.21 5.37
C ALA A 393 6.93 -22.90 6.19
N ASN A 394 7.69 -22.16 6.98
CA ASN A 394 8.68 -22.68 7.93
C ASN A 394 8.08 -23.23 9.26
N HIS A 395 6.79 -23.01 9.52
CA HIS A 395 6.19 -23.25 10.84
C HIS A 395 4.82 -23.90 10.84
N TYR A 396 4.14 -23.94 9.70
CA TYR A 396 2.75 -24.38 9.59
C TYR A 396 2.63 -25.53 8.61
N ASP A 397 1.81 -26.50 8.97
CA ASP A 397 1.46 -27.66 8.14
C ASP A 397 0.54 -27.23 7.00
N GLU A 398 -0.43 -26.34 7.32
CA GLU A 398 -1.34 -25.76 6.34
C GLU A 398 -1.46 -24.24 6.52
N ILE A 399 -1.34 -23.50 5.41
CA ILE A 399 -1.51 -22.06 5.35
C ILE A 399 -2.62 -21.74 4.36
N TYR A 400 -3.61 -21.01 4.81
CA TYR A 400 -4.72 -20.52 4.02
C TYR A 400 -4.55 -19.01 3.89
N VAL A 401 -4.55 -18.46 2.68
CA VAL A 401 -4.42 -17.02 2.46
C VAL A 401 -5.64 -16.55 1.71
N VAL A 402 -6.34 -15.58 2.26
CA VAL A 402 -7.57 -15.02 1.72
C VAL A 402 -7.38 -13.53 1.53
N ASP A 403 -7.71 -13.06 0.33
CA ASP A 403 -7.95 -11.65 0.09
C ASP A 403 -9.46 -11.36 0.06
N PRO A 404 -10.00 -10.55 0.98
CA PRO A 404 -11.42 -10.24 1.03
C PRO A 404 -11.97 -9.68 -0.28
N ARG A 405 -11.16 -8.98 -1.08
CA ARG A 405 -11.62 -8.38 -2.35
C ARG A 405 -12.16 -9.44 -3.33
N TYR A 406 -11.65 -10.67 -3.24
CA TYR A 406 -11.95 -11.75 -4.17
C TYR A 406 -12.70 -12.93 -3.52
N TYR A 407 -12.47 -13.20 -2.23
CA TYR A 407 -13.14 -14.27 -1.49
C TYR A 407 -14.59 -13.92 -1.15
N LYS A 408 -15.48 -14.91 -1.22
CA LYS A 408 -16.94 -14.71 -1.08
C LYS A 408 -17.61 -15.67 -0.09
N ARG A 409 -16.83 -16.49 0.62
CA ARG A 409 -17.34 -17.50 1.55
C ARG A 409 -17.05 -17.07 2.99
N SER A 410 -17.70 -17.69 3.99
CA SER A 410 -17.52 -17.33 5.39
C SER A 410 -16.14 -17.75 5.91
N LEU A 411 -15.43 -16.82 6.55
CA LEU A 411 -14.17 -17.09 7.23
C LEU A 411 -14.37 -18.07 8.40
N LYS A 412 -15.47 -17.94 9.13
CA LYS A 412 -15.81 -18.85 10.24
C LYS A 412 -15.95 -20.28 9.75
N THR A 413 -16.68 -20.49 8.65
CA THR A 413 -16.85 -21.81 8.03
C THR A 413 -15.50 -22.37 7.59
N LEU A 414 -14.68 -21.55 6.91
CA LEU A 414 -13.34 -21.95 6.48
C LEU A 414 -12.49 -22.41 7.67
N VAL A 415 -12.50 -21.65 8.77
CA VAL A 415 -11.77 -21.99 9.99
C VAL A 415 -12.27 -23.29 10.60
N SER A 416 -13.59 -23.47 10.74
CA SER A 416 -14.17 -24.66 11.35
C SER A 416 -14.02 -25.94 10.53
N GLU A 417 -14.16 -25.86 9.20
CA GLU A 417 -14.12 -27.05 8.33
C GLU A 417 -12.69 -27.57 8.11
N ASN A 418 -11.68 -26.77 8.42
CA ASN A 418 -10.27 -27.10 8.19
C ASN A 418 -9.46 -27.22 9.48
N ASP A 419 -10.12 -27.13 10.65
CA ASP A 419 -9.50 -27.15 11.97
C ASP A 419 -8.36 -26.12 12.11
N ILE A 420 -8.61 -24.90 11.63
CA ILE A 420 -7.60 -23.83 11.67
C ILE A 420 -7.53 -23.25 13.09
N GLY A 421 -6.36 -23.34 13.72
CA GLY A 421 -6.15 -22.88 15.10
C GLY A 421 -5.72 -21.41 15.22
N GLU A 422 -5.18 -20.83 14.16
CA GLU A 422 -4.63 -19.47 14.16
C GLU A 422 -5.20 -18.65 13.00
N VAL A 423 -5.58 -17.40 13.25
CA VAL A 423 -6.02 -16.45 12.23
C VAL A 423 -5.18 -15.18 12.34
N MET A 424 -4.60 -14.71 11.24
CA MET A 424 -3.84 -13.47 11.13
C MET A 424 -4.61 -12.49 10.25
N ILE A 425 -4.86 -11.28 10.76
CA ILE A 425 -5.29 -10.15 9.94
C ILE A 425 -4.07 -9.27 9.68
N LEU A 426 -3.63 -9.20 8.42
CA LEU A 426 -2.47 -8.44 8.00
C LEU A 426 -2.88 -7.35 7.01
N ASN A 427 -2.79 -6.09 7.42
CA ASN A 427 -3.01 -4.96 6.53
C ASN A 427 -1.91 -3.92 6.68
N TYR A 428 -1.61 -3.20 5.60
CA TYR A 428 -0.88 -1.94 5.72
C TYR A 428 -1.83 -0.78 6.10
N MET A 429 -1.27 0.36 6.51
CA MET A 429 -2.05 1.46 7.08
C MET A 429 -3.18 2.02 6.22
N PHE A 430 -3.11 1.98 4.89
CA PHE A 430 -4.25 2.42 4.06
C PHE A 430 -5.36 1.37 4.00
N GLY A 431 -5.02 0.08 4.14
CA GLY A 431 -5.98 -1.02 4.20
C GLY A 431 -7.02 -0.87 5.32
N THR A 432 -6.63 -0.24 6.44
CA THR A 432 -7.52 -0.02 7.60
C THR A 432 -8.66 0.98 7.32
N SER A 433 -8.63 1.67 6.18
CA SER A 433 -9.65 2.61 5.75
C SER A 433 -10.12 2.40 4.31
N ASN A 434 -9.60 1.37 3.62
CA ASN A 434 -9.95 1.08 2.23
C ASN A 434 -11.39 0.56 2.15
N SER A 435 -12.26 1.33 1.50
CA SER A 435 -13.71 1.06 1.47
C SER A 435 -14.05 -0.27 0.80
N THR A 436 -13.32 -0.64 -0.26
CA THR A 436 -13.51 -1.88 -1.00
C THR A 436 -13.11 -3.08 -0.15
N TRP A 437 -11.91 -3.06 0.44
CA TRP A 437 -11.43 -4.13 1.30
C TRP A 437 -12.35 -4.31 2.51
N LEU A 438 -12.67 -3.23 3.23
CA LEU A 438 -13.48 -3.28 4.45
C LEU A 438 -14.90 -3.80 4.19
N LYS A 439 -15.56 -3.33 3.12
CA LYS A 439 -16.90 -3.81 2.76
C LYS A 439 -16.91 -5.30 2.45
N ARG A 440 -15.85 -5.79 1.81
CA ARG A 440 -15.75 -7.21 1.45
C ARG A 440 -15.35 -8.07 2.63
N PHE A 441 -14.46 -7.57 3.50
CA PHE A 441 -14.12 -8.18 4.77
C PHE A 441 -15.35 -8.35 5.65
N ASP A 442 -16.15 -7.28 5.82
CA ASP A 442 -17.40 -7.32 6.59
C ASP A 442 -18.33 -8.43 6.06
N ALA A 443 -18.42 -8.63 4.73
CA ALA A 443 -19.26 -9.65 4.12
C ALA A 443 -18.81 -11.11 4.32
N ILE A 444 -17.54 -11.34 4.64
CA ILE A 444 -16.99 -12.71 4.85
C ILE A 444 -16.69 -13.01 6.32
N ALA A 445 -16.60 -11.99 7.16
CA ALA A 445 -16.31 -12.08 8.60
C ALA A 445 -17.56 -12.34 9.46
N GLU A 446 -18.76 -12.17 8.90
CA GLU A 446 -20.06 -12.42 9.55
C GLU A 446 -20.31 -13.91 9.90
#